data_AF-A0A814K815-F1
#
_entry.id   AF-A0A814K815-F1
#
_cell.length_a   1.000
_cell.length_b   1.000
_cell.length_c   1.000
_cell.angle_alpha   90.00
_cell.angle_beta   90.00
_cell.angle_gamma   90.00
#
_symmetry.space_group_name_H-M   'P 1'
#
loop_
_entity.id
_entity.type
_entity.pdbx_description
1 polymer ?
#
loop_
_entity_poly.entity_id
_entity_poly.type
_entity_poly.pdbx_seq_one_letter_code
_entity_poly.pdbx_strand_id
1 'polypeptide(L)'
;MKAFIVVLFCSLFLTILTKNIDNDPSSDAVIVCPDGISVCPSTSTCCIAIDGDYSCCPLQEGVCCADHIHCCPEHYKCDLKIFKCDRTFNTNILRMKPSLKNIDSVL
;
A
#
# COMPACT_ATOMS: atom_id res chain seq x y z
N MET A 1 47.19 26.16 -5.68
CA MET A 1 47.15 25.27 -4.49
C MET A 1 45.87 25.37 -3.66
N LYS A 2 45.12 26.49 -3.65
CA LYS A 2 43.84 26.58 -2.92
C LYS A 2 42.64 25.88 -3.59
N ALA A 3 42.65 25.74 -4.93
CA ALA A 3 41.58 25.09 -5.68
C ALA A 3 41.47 23.57 -5.45
N PHE A 4 42.60 22.88 -5.22
CA PHE A 4 42.60 21.43 -5.02
C PHE A 4 41.97 21.00 -3.69
N ILE A 5 42.12 21.81 -2.64
CA ILE A 5 41.51 21.54 -1.32
C ILE A 5 39.98 21.69 -1.40
N VAL A 6 39.49 22.70 -2.15
CA VAL A 6 38.05 22.88 -2.37
C VAL A 6 37.44 21.70 -3.13
N VAL A 7 38.14 21.16 -4.13
CA VAL A 7 37.69 19.96 -4.87
C VAL A 7 37.65 18.72 -3.98
N LEU A 8 38.63 18.54 -3.09
CA LEU A 8 38.64 17.40 -2.16
C LEU A 8 37.53 17.49 -1.11
N PHE A 9 37.30 18.67 -0.52
CA PHE A 9 36.20 18.86 0.44
C PHE A 9 34.84 18.79 -0.23
N CYS A 10 34.68 19.35 -1.44
CA CYS A 10 33.45 19.27 -2.22
C CYS A 10 33.14 17.82 -2.60
N SER A 11 34.12 17.07 -3.10
CA SER A 11 33.96 15.64 -3.42
C SER A 11 33.62 14.80 -2.19
N LEU A 12 34.28 15.05 -1.05
CA LEU A 12 33.97 14.33 0.18
C LEU A 12 32.56 14.67 0.68
N PHE A 13 32.19 15.95 0.72
CA PHE A 13 30.85 16.39 1.12
C PHE A 13 29.75 15.88 0.18
N LEU A 14 29.97 15.88 -1.14
CA LEU A 14 29.03 15.29 -2.09
C LEU A 14 28.85 13.80 -1.84
N THR A 15 29.93 13.04 -1.62
CA THR A 15 29.81 11.59 -1.32
C THR A 15 29.12 11.30 0.01
N ILE A 16 29.22 12.19 1.00
CA ILE A 16 28.56 12.06 2.30
C ILE A 16 27.07 12.41 2.19
N LEU A 17 26.67 13.37 1.35
CA LEU A 17 25.26 13.71 1.10
C LEU A 17 24.54 12.70 0.18
N THR A 18 25.26 11.90 -0.62
CA THR A 18 24.67 10.88 -1.49
C THR A 18 24.61 9.47 -0.88
N LYS A 19 25.03 9.28 0.38
CA LYS A 19 24.91 8.01 1.10
C LYS A 19 23.85 8.12 2.19
N ASN A 20 22.59 7.93 1.81
CA ASN A 20 21.50 7.29 2.55
C ASN A 20 20.24 7.36 1.68
N ILE A 21 20.30 6.73 0.51
CA ILE A 21 19.11 6.09 -0.04
C ILE A 21 19.19 4.70 0.55
N ASP A 22 18.48 4.50 1.65
CA ASP A 22 18.18 3.17 2.15
C ASP A 22 17.47 2.46 1.00
N ASN A 23 18.25 1.70 0.24
CA ASN A 23 17.75 0.75 -0.73
C ASN A 23 17.18 -0.39 0.10
N ASP A 24 16.01 -0.15 0.70
CA ASP A 24 15.19 -1.22 1.26
C ASP A 24 14.78 -2.12 0.10
N PRO A 25 15.09 -3.42 0.12
CA PRO A 25 14.71 -4.34 -0.92
C PRO A 25 13.25 -4.78 -0.71
N SER A 26 12.32 -3.83 -0.63
CA SER A 26 10.92 -4.10 -0.97
C SER A 26 10.76 -3.65 -2.41
N SER A 27 10.79 -4.60 -3.33
CA SER A 27 10.58 -4.34 -4.75
C SER A 27 9.24 -3.64 -4.98
N ASP A 28 9.30 -2.32 -5.09
CA ASP A 28 8.22 -1.32 -5.27
C ASP A 28 7.50 -1.48 -6.62
N ALA A 29 6.93 -2.65 -6.87
CA ALA A 29 5.81 -2.68 -7.80
C ALA A 29 4.63 -2.04 -7.06
N VAL A 30 4.22 -0.87 -7.52
CA VAL A 30 3.09 -0.11 -6.99
C VAL A 30 2.04 -0.01 -8.09
N ILE A 31 0.78 -0.23 -7.76
CA ILE A 31 -0.33 -0.07 -8.67
C ILE A 31 -0.91 1.33 -8.51
N VAL A 32 -1.19 1.98 -9.65
CA VAL A 32 -1.91 3.24 -9.67
C VAL A 32 -3.40 2.91 -9.78
N CYS A 33 -4.19 3.46 -8.86
CA CYS A 33 -5.63 3.25 -8.87
C CYS A 33 -6.30 4.00 -10.03
N PRO A 34 -7.57 3.69 -10.35
CA PRO A 34 -8.26 4.29 -11.51
C PRO A 34 -8.41 5.82 -11.47
N ASP A 35 -8.26 6.45 -10.30
CA ASP A 35 -8.23 7.91 -10.15
C ASP A 35 -6.93 8.54 -10.68
N GLY A 36 -5.85 7.76 -10.85
CA GLY A 36 -4.54 8.24 -11.29
C GLY A 36 -3.74 8.97 -10.21
N ILE A 37 -4.27 9.07 -8.98
CA ILE A 37 -3.68 9.83 -7.88
C ILE A 37 -3.31 8.88 -6.73
N SER A 38 -4.21 7.95 -6.40
CA SER A 38 -3.98 6.99 -5.32
C SER A 38 -3.11 5.84 -5.79
N VAL A 39 -2.23 5.40 -4.90
CA VAL A 39 -1.16 4.46 -5.20
C VAL A 39 -1.12 3.39 -4.10
N CYS A 40 -1.12 2.13 -4.50
CA CYS A 40 -1.17 0.97 -3.59
C CYS A 40 -0.07 -0.04 -3.88
N PRO A 41 0.42 -0.81 -2.89
CA PRO A 41 1.38 -1.87 -3.15
C PRO A 41 0.85 -2.87 -4.20
N SER A 42 1.73 -3.47 -4.99
CA SER A 42 1.35 -4.49 -6.00
C SER A 42 0.64 -5.71 -5.43
N THR A 43 0.83 -6.00 -4.14
CA THR A 43 0.14 -7.08 -3.41
C THR A 43 -1.25 -6.67 -2.90
N SER A 44 -1.65 -5.41 -3.13
CA SER A 44 -2.90 -4.83 -2.65
C SER A 44 -3.87 -4.55 -3.80
N THR A 45 -5.14 -4.31 -3.45
CA THR A 45 -6.20 -3.99 -4.41
C THR A 45 -6.76 -2.59 -4.15
N CYS A 46 -7.00 -1.81 -5.19
CA CYS A 46 -7.62 -0.49 -5.09
C CYS A 46 -9.12 -0.60 -4.77
N CYS A 47 -9.54 -0.01 -3.66
CA CYS A 47 -10.93 0.05 -3.21
C CYS A 47 -11.39 1.50 -3.05
N ILE A 48 -12.61 1.80 -3.51
CA ILE A 48 -13.23 3.11 -3.29
C ILE A 48 -13.50 3.29 -1.80
N ALA A 49 -13.08 4.42 -1.25
CA ALA A 49 -13.28 4.83 0.11
C ALA A 49 -14.58 5.65 0.28
N ILE A 50 -15.01 5.85 1.53
CA ILE A 50 -16.28 6.54 1.84
C ILE A 50 -16.35 7.98 1.33
N ASP A 51 -15.20 8.63 1.16
CA ASP A 51 -15.05 9.98 0.63
C ASP A 51 -14.97 10.05 -0.91
N GLY A 52 -14.99 8.91 -1.59
CA GLY A 52 -14.90 8.81 -3.05
C GLY A 52 -13.47 8.68 -3.59
N ASP A 53 -12.46 8.83 -2.73
CA ASP A 53 -11.06 8.54 -3.04
C ASP A 53 -10.81 7.01 -3.07
N TYR A 54 -9.56 6.60 -3.21
CA TYR A 54 -9.17 5.20 -3.14
C TYR A 54 -8.39 4.87 -1.86
N SER A 55 -8.49 3.61 -1.48
CA SER A 55 -7.79 2.98 -0.37
C SER A 55 -7.25 1.63 -0.80
N CYS A 56 -6.20 1.17 -0.14
CA CYS A 56 -5.51 -0.07 -0.45
C CYS A 56 -6.05 -1.19 0.43
N CYS A 57 -6.70 -2.17 -0.17
CA CYS A 57 -6.99 -3.42 0.48
C CYS A 57 -5.72 -4.29 0.49
N PRO A 58 -5.21 -4.73 1.65
CA PRO A 58 -3.96 -5.50 1.75
C PRO A 58 -4.06 -6.94 1.21
N LEU A 59 -5.24 -7.33 0.72
CA LEU A 59 -5.46 -8.65 0.13
C LEU A 59 -5.23 -8.57 -1.37
N GLN A 60 -4.41 -9.49 -1.86
CA GLN A 60 -4.28 -9.76 -3.28
C GLN A 60 -5.63 -10.28 -3.79
N GLU A 61 -6.18 -9.64 -4.83
CA GLU A 61 -7.50 -9.98 -5.40
C GLU A 61 -8.65 -9.85 -4.39
N GLY A 62 -8.52 -8.92 -3.44
CA GLY A 62 -9.54 -8.62 -2.46
C GLY A 62 -10.79 -7.98 -3.09
N VAL A 63 -11.96 -8.36 -2.61
CA VAL A 63 -13.23 -7.72 -2.95
C VAL A 63 -13.54 -6.61 -1.93
N CYS A 64 -13.84 -5.41 -2.44
CA CYS A 64 -14.20 -4.27 -1.61
C CYS A 64 -15.63 -4.42 -1.08
N CYS A 65 -15.81 -4.20 0.22
CA CYS A 65 -17.12 -4.24 0.83
C CYS A 65 -17.88 -2.93 0.58
N ALA A 66 -19.22 -3.00 0.64
CA ALA A 66 -20.09 -1.84 0.41
C ALA A 66 -20.02 -0.76 1.51
N ASP A 67 -19.28 -1.02 2.59
CA ASP A 67 -18.99 -0.02 3.61
C ASP A 67 -17.82 0.90 3.22
N HIS A 68 -17.12 0.61 2.12
CA HIS A 68 -15.98 1.38 1.61
C HIS A 68 -14.81 1.52 2.61
N ILE A 69 -14.79 0.68 3.64
CA ILE A 69 -13.78 0.72 4.70
C ILE A 69 -13.15 -0.66 4.86
N HIS A 70 -13.90 -1.73 4.57
CA HIS A 70 -13.40 -3.09 4.69
C HIS A 70 -13.30 -3.80 3.34
N CYS A 71 -12.49 -4.84 3.32
CA CYS A 71 -12.38 -5.76 2.22
C CYS A 71 -12.32 -7.21 2.69
N CYS A 72 -12.68 -8.10 1.78
CA CYS A 72 -12.65 -9.55 1.97
C CYS A 72 -11.79 -10.20 0.89
N PRO A 73 -11.25 -11.41 1.14
CA PRO A 73 -10.51 -12.13 0.11
C PRO A 73 -11.43 -12.53 -1.05
N GLU A 74 -10.82 -12.86 -2.18
CA GLU A 74 -11.54 -13.37 -3.34
C GLU A 74 -12.46 -14.54 -2.94
N HIS A 75 -13.63 -14.65 -3.59
CA HIS A 75 -14.64 -15.67 -3.32
C HIS A 75 -15.35 -15.59 -1.96
N TYR A 76 -15.09 -14.56 -1.15
CA TYR A 76 -15.87 -14.27 0.06
C TYR A 76 -16.87 -13.13 -0.17
N LYS A 77 -17.97 -13.16 0.58
CA LYS A 77 -18.96 -12.10 0.63
C LYS A 77 -18.86 -11.33 1.95
N CYS A 78 -18.98 -10.02 1.85
CA CYS A 78 -19.00 -9.13 3.01
C CYS A 78 -20.34 -9.24 3.74
N ASP A 79 -20.35 -9.83 4.94
CA ASP A 79 -21.47 -9.73 5.87
C ASP A 79 -21.21 -8.58 6.86
N LEU A 80 -21.80 -7.42 6.55
CA LEU A 80 -21.70 -6.20 7.36
C LEU A 80 -22.49 -6.28 8.67
N LYS A 81 -23.42 -7.24 8.84
CA LYS A 81 -24.18 -7.38 10.09
C LYS A 81 -23.31 -7.96 11.21
N ILE A 82 -22.42 -8.88 10.84
CA ILE A 82 -21.51 -9.56 11.77
C ILE A 82 -20.05 -9.14 11.59
N PHE A 83 -19.78 -8.22 10.65
CA PHE A 83 -18.44 -7.73 10.27
C PHE A 83 -17.46 -8.86 9.89
N LYS A 84 -17.93 -9.79 9.06
CA LYS A 84 -17.15 -10.95 8.64
C LYS A 84 -17.30 -11.24 7.16
N CYS A 85 -16.29 -11.92 6.63
CA CYS A 85 -16.28 -12.46 5.29
C CYS A 85 -16.86 -13.87 5.35
N ASP A 86 -18.00 -14.09 4.70
CA ASP A 86 -18.67 -15.39 4.62
C ASP A 86 -18.48 -16.02 3.24
N ARG A 87 -18.24 -17.34 3.20
CA ARG A 87 -18.12 -18.10 1.96
C ARG A 87 -19.27 -19.09 1.91
N THR A 88 -20.16 -18.90 0.93
CA THR A 88 -21.42 -19.63 0.72
C THR A 88 -21.34 -21.18 0.77
N PHE A 89 -20.16 -21.78 0.77
CA PHE A 89 -19.93 -23.24 0.74
C PHE A 89 -18.94 -23.76 1.81
N ASN A 90 -18.49 -22.95 2.75
CA ASN A 90 -17.54 -23.39 3.78
C ASN A 90 -17.79 -22.65 5.10
N THR A 91 -17.76 -23.36 6.24
CA THR A 91 -17.90 -22.79 7.61
C THR A 91 -16.74 -21.88 8.03
N ASN A 92 -15.86 -21.52 7.10
CA ASN A 92 -14.73 -20.63 7.33
C ASN A 92 -15.21 -19.19 7.28
N ILE A 93 -15.61 -18.68 8.44
CA ILE A 93 -15.96 -17.28 8.60
C ILE A 93 -14.68 -16.50 8.92
N LEU A 94 -14.22 -15.65 8.00
CA LEU A 94 -13.04 -14.82 8.19
C LEU A 94 -13.42 -13.43 8.70
N ARG A 95 -12.49 -12.74 9.35
CA ARG A 95 -12.70 -11.32 9.69
C ARG A 95 -12.45 -10.46 8.47
N MET A 96 -13.26 -9.43 8.33
CA MET A 96 -13.02 -8.33 7.41
C MET A 96 -11.67 -7.67 7.70
N LYS A 97 -10.97 -7.27 6.64
CA LYS A 97 -9.72 -6.51 6.74
C LYS A 97 -10.00 -5.03 6.44
N PRO A 98 -9.36 -4.09 7.15
CA PRO A 98 -9.51 -2.67 6.84
C PRO A 98 -8.78 -2.34 5.53
N SER A 99 -9.33 -1.39 4.78
CA SER A 99 -8.69 -0.76 3.63
C SER A 99 -7.94 0.47 4.13
N LEU A 100 -6.68 0.61 3.72
CA LEU A 100 -5.73 1.57 4.28
C LEU A 100 -5.49 2.69 3.26
N LYS A 101 -5.58 3.95 3.69
CA LYS A 101 -5.40 5.10 2.78
C LYS A 101 -3.94 5.42 2.47
N ASN A 102 -3.00 4.90 3.25
CA ASN A 102 -1.58 5.16 3.07
C ASN A 102 -0.80 3.86 2.91
N ILE A 103 0.20 3.89 2.03
CA ILE A 103 1.06 2.75 1.70
C ILE A 103 1.84 2.25 2.93
N ASP A 104 2.23 3.18 3.82
CA ASP A 104 2.96 2.90 5.06
C ASP A 104 2.15 2.09 6.08
N SER A 105 0.82 2.04 5.93
CA SER A 105 -0.05 1.33 6.87
C SER A 105 -0.28 -0.13 6.48
N VAL A 106 0.18 -0.53 5.29
CA VAL A 106 0.05 -1.89 4.73
C VAL A 106 1.26 -2.77 5.09
N LEU A 107 2.35 -2.17 5.58
CA LEU A 107 3.60 -2.83 5.97
C LEU A 107 3.52 -3.49 7.36
#